data_AF-A0A4U0Q3R1-F1
#
_entry.id   AF-A0A4U0Q3R1-F1
#
_cell.length_a   1.000
_cell.length_b   1.000
_cell.length_c   1.000
_cell.angle_alpha   90.00
_cell.angle_beta   90.00
_cell.angle_gamma   90.00
#
_symmetry.space_group_name_H-M   'P 1'
#
loop_
_entity.id
_entity.type
_entity.pdbx_description
1 polymer ?
#
loop_
_entity_poly.entity_id
_entity_poly.type
_entity_poly.pdbx_seq_one_letter_code
_entity_poly.pdbx_strand_id
1 'polypeptide(L)'
;MAELYVLYGLAALAANLPFLSDRILFAIRPAGRKAFAWRAVEMLALYLLVGGLALVLEQRLSPIHAQKWPFYVTTLCLFIVAAFPGFVWRYFWRKPGL
;
A
#
# COMPACT_ATOMS: atom_id res chain seq x y z
N MET A 1 10.43 10.62 17.07
CA MET A 1 9.13 9.94 17.35
C MET A 1 8.04 10.31 16.35
N ALA A 2 7.85 11.59 15.99
CA ALA A 2 6.82 12.00 15.02
C ALA A 2 6.94 11.32 13.63
N GLU A 3 8.16 11.08 13.15
CA GLU A 3 8.44 10.48 11.83
C GLU A 3 7.86 9.07 11.68
N LEU A 4 7.85 8.28 12.75
CA LEU A 4 7.28 6.93 12.74
C LEU A 4 5.76 6.96 12.56
N TYR A 5 5.07 7.86 13.29
CA TYR A 5 3.62 8.03 13.14
C TYR A 5 3.24 8.52 11.74
N VAL A 6 4.05 9.43 11.18
CA VAL A 6 3.87 9.90 9.79
C VAL A 6 4.05 8.75 8.81
N LEU A 7 5.08 7.92 8.98
CA LEU A 7 5.31 6.75 8.14
C LEU A 7 4.15 5.75 8.21
N TYR A 8 3.65 5.42 9.41
CA TYR A 8 2.51 4.53 9.57
C TYR A 8 1.22 5.11 8.97
N GLY A 9 0.97 6.40 9.16
CA GLY A 9 -0.14 7.10 8.52
C GLY A 9 -0.03 7.07 6.99
N LEU A 10 1.16 7.33 6.46
CA LEU A 10 1.44 7.26 5.02
C LEU A 10 1.24 5.84 4.48
N ALA A 11 1.70 4.82 5.20
CA ALA A 11 1.52 3.42 4.85
C ALA A 11 0.03 3.04 4.79
N ALA A 12 -0.76 3.45 5.78
CA ALA A 12 -2.19 3.21 5.80
C ALA A 12 -2.93 3.91 4.65
N LEU A 13 -2.55 5.16 4.32
CA LEU A 13 -3.11 5.87 3.17
C LEU A 13 -2.70 5.23 1.85
N ALA A 14 -1.42 4.87 1.70
CA ALA A 14 -0.87 4.19 0.53
C ALA A 14 -1.53 2.83 0.27
N ALA A 15 -1.83 2.06 1.33
CA ALA A 15 -2.53 0.78 1.21
C ALA A 15 -3.93 0.93 0.58
N ASN A 16 -4.63 2.04 0.85
CA ASN A 16 -6.01 2.27 0.41
C ASN A 16 -6.13 3.08 -0.90
N LEU A 17 -5.08 3.84 -1.24
CA LEU A 17 -4.94 4.61 -2.48
C LEU A 17 -5.28 3.84 -3.79
N PRO A 18 -4.81 2.60 -4.02
CA PRO A 18 -5.10 1.87 -5.26
C PRO A 18 -6.58 1.52 -5.43
N PHE A 19 -7.36 1.51 -4.34
CA PHE A 19 -8.80 1.27 -4.36
C PHE A 19 -9.60 2.56 -4.57
N LEU A 20 -9.12 3.70 -4.07
CA LEU A 20 -9.79 4.99 -4.25
C LEU A 20 -9.76 5.47 -5.71
N SER A 21 -8.62 5.30 -6.39
CA SER A 21 -8.39 5.80 -7.75
C SER A 21 -8.83 4.81 -8.84
N ASP A 22 -9.48 5.30 -9.89
CA ASP A 22 -9.75 4.52 -11.13
C ASP A 22 -8.56 4.51 -12.10
N ARG A 23 -7.53 5.33 -11.84
CA ARG A 23 -6.33 5.41 -12.69
C ARG A 23 -5.34 4.32 -12.30
N ILE A 24 -4.69 3.71 -13.29
CA ILE A 24 -3.55 2.83 -13.11
C ILE A 24 -2.32 3.70 -12.74
N LEU A 25 -1.69 3.43 -11.60
CA LEU A 25 -0.56 4.16 -11.02
C LEU A 25 -0.79 5.67 -10.88
N PHE A 26 -2.04 6.10 -10.66
CA PHE A 26 -2.45 7.52 -10.65
C PHE A 26 -2.25 8.29 -11.97
N ALA A 27 -1.59 7.69 -12.96
CA ALA A 27 -1.19 8.35 -14.21
C ALA A 27 -2.00 7.90 -15.42
N ILE A 28 -2.31 6.60 -15.54
CA ILE A 28 -2.85 6.02 -16.78
C ILE A 28 -4.36 5.77 -16.61
N ARG A 29 -5.18 6.27 -17.54
CA ARG A 29 -6.59 5.88 -17.61
C ARG A 29 -6.68 4.49 -18.26
N PRO A 30 -7.20 3.46 -17.57
CA PRO A 30 -7.39 2.16 -18.19
C PRO A 30 -8.39 2.28 -19.36
N ALA A 31 -8.08 1.65 -20.49
CA ALA A 31 -8.98 1.52 -21.63
C ALA A 31 -10.03 0.43 -21.36
N GLY A 32 -10.82 0.59 -20.29
CA GLY A 32 -11.85 -0.36 -19.86
C GLY A 32 -11.93 -0.57 -18.34
N ARG A 33 -12.47 -1.72 -17.92
CA ARG A 33 -12.65 -2.05 -16.49
C ARG A 33 -11.30 -2.42 -15.87
N LYS A 34 -10.80 -1.62 -14.91
CA LYS A 34 -9.53 -1.90 -14.19
C LYS A 34 -9.60 -3.28 -13.52
N ALA A 35 -8.81 -4.23 -14.02
CA ALA A 35 -8.72 -5.59 -13.47
C ALA A 35 -8.24 -5.57 -12.01
N PHE A 36 -8.71 -6.53 -11.20
CA PHE A 36 -8.25 -6.67 -9.82
C PHE A 36 -6.74 -6.91 -9.74
N ALA A 37 -6.18 -7.69 -10.67
CA ALA A 37 -4.75 -7.95 -10.76
C ALA A 37 -3.92 -6.65 -10.85
N TRP A 38 -4.40 -5.65 -11.59
CA TRP A 38 -3.72 -4.35 -11.66
C TRP A 38 -3.69 -3.62 -10.32
N ARG A 39 -4.75 -3.71 -9.52
CA ARG A 39 -4.79 -3.11 -8.18
C ARG A 39 -3.86 -3.83 -7.22
N ALA A 40 -3.75 -5.15 -7.32
CA ALA A 40 -2.81 -5.93 -6.54
C ALA A 40 -1.35 -5.54 -6.87
N VAL A 41 -1.03 -5.36 -8.15
CA VAL A 41 0.30 -4.90 -8.59
C VAL A 41 0.60 -3.48 -8.09
N GLU A 42 -0.34 -2.55 -8.17
CA GLU A 42 -0.16 -1.21 -7.62
C GLU A 42 0.04 -1.22 -6.10
N MET A 43 -0.74 -2.02 -5.38
CA MET A 43 -0.61 -2.16 -3.95
C MET A 43 0.76 -2.72 -3.57
N LEU A 44 1.24 -3.72 -4.31
CA LEU A 44 2.60 -4.26 -4.14
C LEU A 44 3.66 -3.19 -4.42
N ALA A 45 3.50 -2.39 -5.49
CA ALA A 45 4.41 -1.30 -5.81
C ALA A 45 4.43 -0.21 -4.73
N LEU A 46 3.26 0.14 -4.17
CA LEU A 46 3.14 1.10 -3.07
C LEU A 46 3.75 0.57 -1.78
N TYR A 47 3.60 -0.73 -1.50
CA TYR A 47 4.28 -1.39 -0.39
C TYR A 47 5.81 -1.26 -0.53
N LEU A 48 6.36 -1.56 -1.72
CA LEU A 48 7.79 -1.43 -1.97
C LEU A 48 8.27 0.03 -1.87
N LEU A 49 7.48 1.01 -2.34
CA LEU A 49 7.81 2.43 -2.22
C LEU A 49 7.83 2.90 -0.77
N VAL A 50 6.79 2.56 0.01
CA VAL A 50 6.71 2.93 1.44
C VAL A 50 7.78 2.20 2.24
N GLY A 51 8.03 0.92 1.96
CA GLY A 51 9.11 0.15 2.57
C GLY A 51 10.49 0.72 2.26
N GLY A 52 10.74 1.14 1.01
CA GLY A 52 11.96 1.83 0.62
C GLY A 52 12.15 3.17 1.34
N LEU A 53 11.08 3.97 1.48
CA LEU A 53 11.10 5.20 2.27
C LEU A 53 11.40 4.93 3.75
N ALA A 54 10.83 3.86 4.31
CA ALA A 54 11.09 3.44 5.69
C ALA A 54 12.58 3.12 5.89
N LEU A 55 13.19 2.35 4.98
CA LEU A 55 14.61 2.00 5.04
C LEU A 55 15.51 3.24 4.98
N VAL A 56 15.20 4.20 4.11
CA VAL A 56 15.97 5.45 3.99
C VAL A 56 15.84 6.31 5.25
N LEU A 57 14.65 6.36 5.86
CA LEU A 57 14.45 7.07 7.13
C LEU A 57 15.18 6.38 8.29
N GLU A 58 15.11 5.04 8.34
CA GLU A 58 15.73 4.24 9.40
C GLU A 58 17.25 4.38 9.38
N GLN A 59 17.87 4.44 8.19
CA GLN A 59 19.30 4.77 8.00
C GLN A 59 19.73 6.10 8.61
N ARG A 60 18.83 7.09 8.70
CA ARG A 60 19.14 8.41 9.25
C ARG A 60 19.04 8.45 10.77
N LEU A 61 18.24 7.56 11.36
CA LEU A 61 17.89 7.59 12.79
C LEU A 61 18.69 6.56 13.61
N SER A 62 19.09 5.43 13.03
CA SER A 62 19.78 4.36 13.76
C SER A 62 20.51 3.40 12.81
N PRO A 63 21.51 2.64 13.27
CA PRO A 63 22.08 1.54 12.49
C PRO A 63 20.99 0.53 12.10
N ILE A 64 20.85 0.27 10.79
CA ILE A 64 19.88 -0.70 10.27
C ILE A 64 20.18 -2.07 10.87
N HIS A 65 19.24 -2.60 11.63
CA HIS A 65 19.33 -3.97 12.10
C HIS A 65 19.06 -4.92 10.93
N ALA A 66 19.78 -6.03 10.86
CA ALA A 66 19.61 -7.03 9.80
C ALA A 66 18.22 -7.69 9.90
N GLN A 67 17.24 -7.13 9.20
CA GLN A 67 15.88 -7.66 9.10
C GLN A 67 15.90 -8.91 8.20
N LYS A 68 15.42 -10.04 8.74
CA LYS A 68 15.31 -11.30 7.99
C LYS A 68 14.07 -11.28 7.09
N TRP A 69 14.03 -12.16 6.09
CA TRP A 69 12.89 -12.32 5.18
C TRP A 69 11.50 -12.37 5.86
N PRO A 70 11.31 -13.01 7.04
CA PRO A 70 10.02 -13.00 7.73
C PRO A 70 9.48 -11.60 8.05
N PHE A 71 10.35 -10.64 8.35
CA PHE A 71 9.95 -9.26 8.64
C PHE A 71 9.22 -8.64 7.44
N TYR A 72 9.78 -8.80 6.24
CA TYR A 72 9.19 -8.27 5.01
C TYR A 72 7.84 -8.95 4.71
N VAL A 73 7.74 -10.26 4.90
CA VAL A 73 6.49 -11.00 4.71
C VAL A 73 5.42 -10.54 5.70
N THR A 74 5.76 -10.38 6.98
CA THR A 74 4.82 -9.89 8.00
C THR A 74 4.35 -8.47 7.68
N THR A 75 5.25 -7.55 7.34
CA THR A 75 4.87 -6.17 7.00
C THR A 75 4.02 -6.13 5.73
N LEU A 76 4.29 -7.00 4.75
CA LEU A 76 3.45 -7.13 3.55
C LEU A 76 2.04 -7.60 3.92
N CYS A 77 1.91 -8.63 4.77
CA CYS A 77 0.60 -9.09 5.26
C CYS A 77 -0.16 -7.98 5.99
N LEU A 78 0.52 -7.22 6.86
CA LEU A 78 -0.08 -6.07 7.55
C LEU A 78 -0.55 -5.00 6.56
N PHE A 79 0.22 -4.72 5.51
CA PHE A 79 -0.15 -3.76 4.47
C PHE A 79 -1.39 -4.21 3.69
N ILE A 80 -1.49 -5.50 3.37
CA ILE A 80 -2.66 -6.10 2.72
C ILE A 80 -3.90 -5.97 3.63
N VAL A 81 -3.78 -6.26 4.92
CA VAL A 81 -4.88 -6.12 5.88
C VAL A 81 -5.30 -4.64 6.01
N ALA A 82 -4.34 -3.71 6.05
CA ALA A 82 -4.60 -2.28 6.10
C ALA A 82 -5.32 -1.74 4.84
N ALA A 83 -5.23 -2.45 3.71
CA ALA A 83 -5.93 -2.13 2.47
C ALA A 83 -7.41 -2.58 2.45
N PHE A 84 -7.84 -3.35 3.45
CA PHE A 84 -9.21 -3.87 3.56
C PHE A 84 -10.31 -2.80 3.47
N PRO A 85 -10.26 -1.64 4.17
CA PRO A 85 -11.33 -0.65 4.07
C PRO A 85 -11.50 -0.09 2.64
N GLY A 86 -10.40 0.15 1.92
CA GLY A 86 -10.45 0.55 0.51
C GLY A 86 -11.04 -0.54 -0.39
N PHE A 87 -10.70 -1.80 -0.12
CA PHE A 87 -11.28 -2.95 -0.81
C PHE A 87 -12.81 -3.01 -0.61
N VAL A 88 -13.28 -3.00 0.64
CA VAL A 88 -14.72 -3.05 0.96
C VAL A 88 -15.46 -1.87 0.33
N TRP A 89 -14.95 -0.64 0.49
CA TRP A 89 -15.57 0.55 -0.08
C TRP A 89 -15.82 0.40 -1.59
N ARG A 90 -14.83 -0.12 -2.32
CA ARG A 90 -14.93 -0.19 -3.78
C ARG A 90 -15.74 -1.38 -4.29
N TYR A 91 -15.59 -2.54 -3.66
CA TYR A 91 -16.21 -3.78 -4.12
C TYR A 91 -17.62 -4.00 -3.54
N PHE A 92 -17.90 -3.51 -2.33
CA PHE A 92 -19.20 -3.66 -1.68
C PHE A 92 -20.07 -2.40 -1.79
N TRP A 93 -19.53 -1.19 -1.56
CA TRP A 93 -20.36 0.02 -1.52
C TRP A 93 -20.48 0.75 -2.86
N ARG A 94 -19.38 0.91 -3.59
CA ARG A 94 -19.37 1.65 -4.87
C ARG A 94 -19.94 0.83 -6.03
N LYS A 95 -20.07 -0.48 -5.86
CA LYS A 95 -20.76 -1.41 -6.77
C LYS A 95 -21.53 -2.42 -5.91
N PRO A 96 -22.72 -2.07 -5.40
CA PRO A 96 -23.53 -3.02 -4.66
C PRO A 96 -23.99 -4.10 -5.65
N GLY A 97 -23.39 -5.29 -5.55
CA GLY A 97 -23.75 -6.46 -6.36
C GLY A 97 -23.25 -6.43 -7.80
N LEU A 98 -22.85 -7.61 -8.28
CA LEU A 98 -23.17 -7.99 -9.66
C LEU A 98 -24.70 -8.04 -9.80
#